data_AF-A0A3M0IUM4-F1
#
_entry.id   AF-A0A3M0IUM4-F1
#
_cell.length_a   1.000
_cell.length_b   1.000
_cell.length_c   1.000
_cell.angle_alpha   90.00
_cell.angle_beta   90.00
_cell.angle_gamma   90.00
#
_symmetry.space_group_name_H-M   'P 1'
#
loop_
_entity.id
_entity.type
_entity.pdbx_description
1 polymer ?
#
loop_
_entity_poly.entity_id
_entity_poly.type
_entity_poly.pdbx_seq_one_letter_code
_entity_poly.pdbx_strand_id
1 'polypeptide(L)'
;MDAATPVPTLIRKKRDGERLEDAEIRSFVRGVTEGTAQQGQIGAMLMAIRLRGMDAAETLALTQAMAGSGRALSWPPAWHGLLVDKHSTGGVGDKVSLALAPALAACGCKVPMISGRGLGHTGGTLDKLEAIPGFRVSQSPEEVTDGGGAVGVTAGCGVPMGCPWGPKGMDGTG
;
A
#
# COMPACT_ATOMS: atom_id res chain seq x y z
N MET A 1 -24.37 -19.99 -2.71
CA MET A 1 -23.73 -18.71 -2.34
C MET A 1 -23.32 -18.86 -0.89
N ASP A 2 -22.05 -19.15 -0.62
CA ASP A 2 -21.58 -19.24 0.77
C ASP A 2 -21.67 -17.86 1.40
N ALA A 3 -22.41 -17.76 2.49
CA ALA A 3 -22.56 -16.53 3.25
C ALA A 3 -21.16 -16.09 3.73
N ALA A 4 -20.79 -14.84 3.44
CA ALA A 4 -19.51 -14.29 3.86
C ALA A 4 -19.39 -14.35 5.39
N THR A 5 -18.31 -14.96 5.89
CA THR A 5 -18.07 -15.08 7.34
C THR A 5 -18.02 -13.68 7.98
N PRO A 6 -18.82 -13.40 9.02
CA PRO A 6 -18.84 -12.08 9.66
C PRO A 6 -17.47 -11.69 10.23
N VAL A 7 -17.11 -10.40 10.11
CA VAL A 7 -15.82 -9.87 10.61
C VAL A 7 -15.54 -10.21 12.08
N PRO A 8 -16.50 -10.16 13.02
CA PRO A 8 -16.26 -10.59 14.40
C PRO A 8 -15.82 -12.05 14.54
N THR A 9 -16.33 -12.94 13.68
CA THR A 9 -15.94 -14.36 13.66
C THR A 9 -14.51 -14.51 13.20
N LEU A 10 -14.09 -13.75 12.18
CA LEU A 10 -12.72 -13.74 11.70
C LEU A 10 -11.74 -13.24 12.78
N ILE A 11 -12.10 -12.15 13.47
CA ILE A 11 -11.30 -11.61 14.58
C ILE A 11 -11.15 -12.65 15.69
N ARG A 12 -12.25 -13.32 16.08
CA ARG A 12 -12.21 -14.38 17.10
C ARG A 12 -11.25 -15.49 16.71
N LYS A 13 -11.39 -16.01 15.50
CA LYS A 13 -10.53 -17.07 14.94
C LYS A 13 -9.06 -16.68 15.02
N LYS A 14 -8.71 -15.49 14.51
CA LYS A 14 -7.32 -15.05 14.53
C LYS A 14 -6.79 -14.77 15.94
N ARG A 15 -7.60 -14.17 16.82
CA ARG A 15 -7.26 -13.92 18.24
C ARG A 15 -6.92 -15.21 18.97
N ASP A 16 -7.64 -16.28 18.67
CA ASP A 16 -7.48 -17.60 19.29
C ASP A 16 -6.30 -18.40 18.70
N GLY A 17 -5.57 -17.80 17.74
CA GLY A 17 -4.37 -18.38 17.13
C GLY A 17 -4.67 -19.33 15.98
N GLU A 18 -5.93 -19.39 15.53
CA GLU A 18 -6.32 -20.18 14.38
C GLU A 18 -5.92 -19.49 13.07
N ARG A 19 -5.66 -20.32 12.05
CA ARG A 19 -5.31 -19.89 10.70
C ARG A 19 -6.55 -19.38 9.96
N LEU A 20 -6.42 -18.25 9.26
CA LEU A 20 -7.44 -17.76 8.34
C LEU A 20 -7.28 -18.42 6.96
N GLU A 21 -8.40 -18.80 6.36
CA GLU A 21 -8.43 -19.30 4.98
C GLU A 21 -8.37 -18.15 3.97
N ASP A 22 -7.93 -18.44 2.74
CA ASP A 22 -7.81 -17.44 1.67
C ASP A 22 -9.12 -16.66 1.43
N ALA A 23 -10.26 -17.37 1.40
CA ALA A 23 -11.57 -16.74 1.25
C ALA A 23 -11.94 -15.81 2.43
N GLU A 24 -11.55 -16.16 3.65
CA GLU A 24 -11.77 -15.35 4.85
C GLU A 24 -10.95 -14.06 4.79
N ILE A 25 -9.68 -14.16 4.39
CA ILE A 25 -8.78 -13.02 4.20
C ILE A 25 -9.31 -12.09 3.11
N ARG A 26 -9.71 -12.63 1.95
CA ARG A 26 -10.32 -11.85 0.86
C ARG A 26 -11.60 -11.15 1.30
N SER A 27 -12.43 -11.84 2.07
CA SER A 27 -13.66 -11.26 2.60
C SER A 27 -13.38 -10.10 3.56
N PHE A 28 -12.40 -10.25 4.45
CA PHE A 28 -11.97 -9.17 5.34
C PHE A 28 -11.44 -7.98 4.53
N VAL A 29 -10.51 -8.22 3.60
CA VAL A 29 -9.93 -7.14 2.77
C VAL A 29 -10.99 -6.40 1.98
N ARG A 30 -11.92 -7.13 1.36
CA ARG A 30 -13.07 -6.53 0.66
C ARG A 30 -13.93 -5.69 1.60
N GLY A 31 -14.23 -6.19 2.80
CA GLY A 31 -15.02 -5.45 3.78
C GLY A 31 -14.35 -4.15 4.22
N VAL A 32 -13.01 -4.13 4.31
CA VAL A 32 -12.25 -2.90 4.56
C VAL A 32 -12.35 -1.94 3.37
N THR A 33 -12.14 -2.43 2.14
CA THR A 33 -12.19 -1.62 0.92
C THR A 33 -13.57 -1.04 0.63
N GLU A 34 -14.64 -1.80 0.91
CA GLU A 34 -16.04 -1.38 0.72
C GLU A 34 -16.61 -0.56 1.89
N GLY A 35 -15.82 -0.35 2.95
CA GLY A 35 -16.25 0.41 4.13
C GLY A 35 -17.26 -0.31 5.03
N THR A 36 -17.48 -1.61 4.84
CA THR A 36 -18.40 -2.42 5.67
C THR A 36 -17.74 -2.90 6.97
N ALA A 37 -16.41 -2.94 7.03
CA ALA A 37 -15.65 -3.18 8.26
C ALA A 37 -15.47 -1.88 9.06
N GLN A 38 -15.92 -1.88 10.31
CA GLN A 38 -15.79 -0.72 11.20
C GLN A 38 -14.33 -0.51 11.64
N GLN A 39 -13.94 0.73 11.92
CA GLN A 39 -12.57 1.06 12.36
C GLN A 39 -12.12 0.25 13.59
N GLY A 40 -13.02 0.02 14.56
CA GLY A 40 -12.74 -0.82 15.72
C GLY A 40 -12.49 -2.29 15.36
N GLN A 41 -13.19 -2.82 14.36
CA GLN A 41 -12.98 -4.19 13.86
C GLN A 41 -11.65 -4.32 13.12
N ILE A 42 -11.29 -3.31 12.32
CA ILE A 42 -9.99 -3.25 11.63
C ILE A 42 -8.86 -3.24 12.66
N GLY A 43 -8.93 -2.35 13.66
CA GLY A 43 -7.95 -2.28 14.74
C GLY A 43 -7.84 -3.60 15.53
N ALA A 44 -8.98 -4.24 15.84
CA ALA A 44 -8.99 -5.53 16.53
C ALA A 44 -8.35 -6.66 15.72
N MET A 45 -8.62 -6.73 14.41
CA MET A 45 -7.98 -7.70 13.51
C MET A 45 -6.47 -7.47 13.42
N LEU A 46 -6.04 -6.21 13.23
CA LEU A 46 -4.62 -5.86 13.16
C LEU A 46 -3.88 -6.22 14.46
N MET A 47 -4.50 -5.99 15.62
CA MET A 47 -3.94 -6.39 16.91
C MET A 47 -3.86 -7.91 17.06
N ALA A 48 -4.89 -8.66 16.63
CA ALA A 48 -4.86 -10.11 16.62
C ALA A 48 -3.72 -10.66 15.74
N ILE A 49 -3.56 -10.13 14.53
CA ILE A 49 -2.45 -10.47 13.62
C ILE A 49 -1.09 -10.12 14.26
N ARG A 50 -0.97 -8.95 14.90
CA ARG A 50 0.27 -8.53 15.55
C ARG A 50 0.70 -9.48 16.66
N LEU A 51 -0.25 -9.99 17.46
CA LEU A 51 0.02 -10.85 18.61
C LEU A 51 0.17 -12.34 18.24
N ARG A 52 -0.51 -12.81 17.18
CA ARG A 52 -0.51 -14.23 16.77
C ARG A 52 0.34 -14.53 15.54
N GLY A 53 0.74 -13.51 14.78
CA GLY A 53 1.44 -13.66 13.51
C GLY A 53 0.53 -14.20 12.41
N MET A 54 1.11 -14.42 11.22
CA MET A 54 0.49 -15.09 10.09
C MET A 54 1.50 -16.06 9.50
N ASP A 55 1.03 -17.21 9.00
CA ASP A 55 1.89 -18.09 8.21
C ASP A 55 2.16 -17.52 6.80
N ALA A 56 2.99 -18.21 6.02
CA ALA A 56 3.35 -17.76 4.67
C ALA A 56 2.16 -17.75 3.70
N ALA A 57 1.22 -18.69 3.84
CA ALA A 57 0.05 -18.78 2.98
C ALA A 57 -0.98 -17.70 3.31
N GLU A 58 -1.21 -17.43 4.60
CA GLU A 58 -2.01 -16.32 5.09
C GLU A 58 -1.42 -14.98 4.61
N THR A 59 -0.10 -14.80 4.75
CA THR A 59 0.60 -13.58 4.32
C THR A 59 0.46 -13.38 2.81
N LEU A 60 0.65 -14.43 2.01
CA LEU A 60 0.47 -14.38 0.56
C LEU A 60 -0.97 -13.99 0.17
N ALA A 61 -1.97 -14.62 0.78
CA ALA A 61 -3.37 -14.32 0.54
C ALA A 61 -3.71 -12.87 0.90
N LEU A 62 -3.19 -12.36 2.02
CA LEU A 62 -3.37 -10.96 2.42
C LEU A 62 -2.74 -10.01 1.41
N THR A 63 -1.48 -10.25 1.02
CA THR A 63 -0.78 -9.43 0.03
C THR A 63 -1.51 -9.41 -1.31
N GLN A 64 -1.94 -10.57 -1.82
CA GLN A 64 -2.68 -10.65 -3.07
C GLN A 64 -4.05 -9.97 -3.00
N ALA A 65 -4.78 -10.15 -1.90
CA ALA A 65 -6.07 -9.52 -1.70
C ALA A 65 -5.94 -7.99 -1.63
N MET A 66 -4.93 -7.48 -0.91
CA MET A 66 -4.64 -6.05 -0.83
C MET A 66 -4.24 -5.49 -2.21
N ALA A 67 -3.30 -6.15 -2.90
CA ALA A 67 -2.86 -5.73 -4.24
C ALA A 67 -4.00 -5.73 -5.26
N GLY A 68 -4.89 -6.73 -5.20
CA GLY A 68 -6.06 -6.85 -6.07
C GLY A 68 -7.24 -5.96 -5.68
N SER A 69 -7.16 -5.22 -4.58
CA SER A 69 -8.24 -4.33 -4.14
C SER A 69 -8.25 -2.98 -4.88
N GLY A 70 -7.17 -2.68 -5.62
CA GLY A 70 -6.98 -1.46 -6.40
C GLY A 70 -6.87 -1.71 -7.91
N ARG A 71 -6.37 -0.70 -8.64
CA ARG A 71 -6.07 -0.82 -10.07
C ARG A 71 -4.64 -1.32 -10.29
N ALA A 72 -4.48 -2.35 -11.10
CA ALA A 72 -3.17 -2.75 -11.60
C ALA A 72 -2.69 -1.74 -12.65
N LEU A 73 -1.44 -1.27 -12.49
CA LEU A 73 -0.80 -0.39 -13.47
C LEU A 73 -0.29 -1.22 -14.66
N SER A 74 -0.56 -0.75 -15.86
CA SER A 74 -0.01 -1.29 -17.11
C SER A 74 0.98 -0.30 -17.71
N TRP A 75 2.03 -0.82 -18.34
CA TRP A 75 3.12 -0.01 -18.88
C TRP A 75 3.27 -0.24 -20.38
N PRO A 76 3.80 0.74 -21.13
CA PRO A 76 4.11 0.56 -22.54
C PRO A 76 5.11 -0.60 -22.74
N PRO A 77 5.00 -1.38 -23.83
CA PRO A 77 5.95 -2.47 -24.12
C PRO A 77 7.41 -2.03 -24.13
N ALA A 78 7.68 -0.76 -24.50
CA ALA A 78 9.02 -0.18 -24.49
C ALA A 78 9.67 -0.09 -23.08
N TRP A 79 8.88 -0.22 -22.01
CA TRP A 79 9.37 -0.19 -20.62
C TRP A 79 9.63 -1.60 -20.07
N HIS A 80 9.27 -2.65 -20.80
CA HIS A 80 9.49 -4.03 -20.37
C HIS A 80 10.99 -4.29 -20.15
N GLY A 81 11.33 -4.86 -18.99
CA GLY A 81 12.72 -5.10 -18.59
C GLY A 81 13.46 -3.87 -18.04
N LEU A 82 12.84 -2.68 -18.06
CA LEU A 82 13.41 -1.44 -17.52
C LEU A 82 12.76 -1.02 -16.19
N LEU A 83 11.61 -1.60 -15.84
CA LEU A 83 10.85 -1.30 -14.63
C LEU A 83 11.56 -1.81 -13.39
N VAL A 84 11.92 -0.90 -12.49
CA VAL A 84 12.57 -1.19 -11.21
C VAL A 84 11.94 -0.37 -10.10
N ASP A 85 11.91 -0.91 -8.90
CA ASP A 85 11.48 -0.19 -7.70
C ASP A 85 12.35 -0.58 -6.52
N LYS A 86 12.50 0.35 -5.57
CA LYS A 86 13.17 0.10 -4.29
C LYS A 86 12.25 0.54 -3.16
N HIS A 87 12.01 -0.39 -2.24
CA HIS A 87 11.26 -0.13 -1.02
C HIS A 87 12.17 -0.18 0.22
N SER A 88 11.84 0.61 1.24
CA SER A 88 12.51 0.55 2.56
C SER A 88 11.52 0.09 3.61
N THR A 89 11.97 -0.71 4.59
CA THR A 89 11.15 -1.08 5.76
C THR A 89 10.94 0.07 6.74
N GLY A 90 11.63 1.20 6.54
CA GLY A 90 11.64 2.36 7.43
C GLY A 90 12.98 2.53 8.14
N GLY A 91 13.38 3.79 8.30
CA GLY A 91 14.64 4.16 8.95
C GLY A 91 14.70 5.64 9.27
N VAL A 92 15.33 5.99 10.40
CA VAL A 92 15.52 7.39 10.80
C VAL A 92 16.47 8.06 9.82
N GLY A 93 15.99 9.10 9.13
CA GLY A 93 16.79 9.83 8.15
C GLY A 93 17.06 9.08 6.83
N ASP A 94 16.34 7.99 6.52
CA ASP A 94 16.51 7.27 5.25
C ASP A 94 16.10 8.17 4.06
N LYS A 95 17.09 8.61 3.29
CA LYS A 95 16.91 9.44 2.08
C LYS A 95 17.31 8.69 0.81
N VAL A 96 17.56 7.37 0.89
CA VAL A 96 18.05 6.59 -0.25
C VAL A 96 17.10 6.69 -1.43
N SER A 97 15.79 6.57 -1.20
CA SER A 97 14.79 6.64 -2.28
C SER A 97 14.81 7.97 -3.05
N LEU A 98 15.11 9.09 -2.38
CA LEU A 98 15.16 10.42 -3.03
C LEU A 98 16.31 10.53 -4.04
N ALA A 99 17.47 9.96 -3.73
CA ALA A 99 18.64 10.00 -4.61
C ALA A 99 18.67 8.84 -5.62
N LEU A 100 18.20 7.67 -5.21
CA LEU A 100 18.28 6.46 -6.03
C LEU A 100 17.32 6.49 -7.21
N ALA A 101 16.11 7.03 -7.04
CA ALA A 101 15.14 7.12 -8.12
C ALA A 101 15.67 7.90 -9.34
N PRO A 102 16.16 9.15 -9.20
CA PRO A 102 16.76 9.87 -10.33
C PRO A 102 18.06 9.25 -10.85
N ALA A 103 18.85 8.59 -9.98
CA ALA A 103 20.06 7.89 -10.41
C ALA A 103 19.76 6.71 -11.35
N LEU A 104 18.80 5.84 -10.98
CA LEU A 104 18.36 4.72 -11.82
C LEU A 104 17.72 5.21 -13.12
N ALA A 105 16.95 6.29 -13.04
CA ALA A 105 16.39 6.94 -14.21
C ALA A 105 17.45 7.44 -15.20
N ALA A 106 18.53 8.05 -14.70
CA ALA A 106 19.67 8.45 -15.52
C ALA A 106 20.41 7.26 -16.16
N CYS A 107 20.32 6.07 -15.56
CA CYS A 107 20.82 4.81 -16.12
C CYS A 107 19.85 4.15 -17.12
N GLY A 108 18.71 4.79 -17.45
CA GLY A 108 17.74 4.29 -18.42
C GLY A 108 16.63 3.41 -17.84
N CYS A 109 16.60 3.19 -16.53
CA CYS A 109 15.51 2.47 -15.87
C CYS A 109 14.23 3.31 -15.83
N LYS A 110 13.09 2.66 -15.55
CA LYS A 110 11.79 3.27 -15.28
C LYS A 110 11.41 2.98 -13.83
N VAL A 111 11.22 4.03 -13.04
CA VAL A 111 11.04 3.95 -11.57
C VAL A 111 9.67 4.49 -11.18
N PRO A 112 8.57 3.74 -11.40
CA PRO A 112 7.23 4.11 -10.94
C PRO A 112 7.08 3.73 -9.46
N MET A 113 7.70 4.52 -8.59
CA MET A 113 7.75 4.26 -7.16
C MET A 113 6.38 4.56 -6.51
N ILE A 114 5.83 3.56 -5.83
CA ILE A 114 4.69 3.75 -4.93
C ILE A 114 5.24 3.85 -3.52
N SER A 115 5.15 5.04 -2.92
CA SER A 115 5.71 5.30 -1.60
C SER A 115 4.63 5.61 -0.56
N GLY A 116 4.96 5.36 0.70
CA GLY A 116 4.16 5.75 1.86
C GLY A 116 4.64 7.05 2.51
N ARG A 117 3.77 7.57 3.38
CA ARG A 117 4.09 8.58 4.40
C ARG A 117 4.79 7.91 5.59
N GLY A 118 5.18 8.71 6.58
CA GLY A 118 5.81 8.22 7.80
C GLY A 118 5.00 7.13 8.51
N LEU A 119 5.73 6.16 9.07
CA LEU A 119 5.19 5.06 9.86
C LEU A 119 5.87 5.04 11.24
N GLY A 120 5.07 5.24 12.28
CA GLY A 120 5.59 5.40 13.64
C GLY A 120 6.54 6.60 13.74
N HIS A 121 7.77 6.35 14.19
CA HIS A 121 8.79 7.39 14.34
C HIS A 121 9.65 7.62 13.08
N THR A 122 9.42 6.85 12.01
CA THR A 122 10.18 6.96 10.76
C THR A 122 9.45 7.86 9.76
N GLY A 123 10.14 8.86 9.22
CA GLY A 123 9.57 9.79 8.22
C GLY A 123 9.53 9.18 6.82
N GLY A 124 8.42 9.38 6.10
CA GLY A 124 8.20 8.80 4.77
C GLY A 124 8.94 9.54 3.65
N THR A 125 9.07 8.92 2.48
CA THR A 125 9.62 9.58 1.28
C THR A 125 8.67 10.66 0.78
N LEU A 126 7.34 10.43 0.87
CA LEU A 126 6.34 11.40 0.42
C LEU A 126 6.41 12.71 1.22
N ASP A 127 6.54 12.62 2.54
CA ASP A 127 6.60 13.80 3.41
C ASP A 127 7.83 14.68 3.10
N LYS A 128 8.93 14.05 2.68
CA LYS A 128 10.15 14.76 2.28
C LYS A 128 10.00 15.44 0.92
N LEU A 129 9.27 14.84 -0.02
CA LEU A 129 9.01 15.40 -1.33
C LEU A 129 8.02 16.58 -1.25
N GLU A 130 6.98 16.48 -0.43
CA GLU A 130 6.01 17.57 -0.22
C GLU A 130 6.61 18.81 0.46
N ALA A 131 7.76 18.66 1.13
CA ALA A 131 8.50 19.82 1.67
C ALA A 131 9.06 20.73 0.55
N ILE A 132 9.12 20.23 -0.70
CA ILE A 132 9.49 21.03 -1.88
C ILE A 132 8.23 21.80 -2.34
N PRO A 133 8.23 23.14 -2.34
CA PRO A 133 7.07 23.93 -2.73
C PRO A 133 6.57 23.57 -4.14
N GLY A 134 5.29 23.23 -4.25
CA GLY A 134 4.64 22.89 -5.52
C GLY A 134 4.82 21.43 -5.98
N PHE A 135 5.52 20.58 -5.22
CA PHE A 135 5.65 19.17 -5.56
C PHE A 135 4.34 18.42 -5.30
N ARG A 136 3.83 17.71 -6.33
CA ARG A 136 2.60 16.90 -6.24
C ARG A 136 2.95 15.43 -6.14
N VAL A 137 2.56 14.79 -5.03
CA VAL A 137 2.78 13.34 -4.77
C VAL A 137 1.61 12.45 -5.17
N SER A 138 0.47 13.02 -5.51
CA SER A 138 -0.70 12.29 -6.01
C SER A 138 -0.74 12.46 -7.52
N GLN A 139 -0.40 11.41 -8.25
CA GLN A 139 -0.39 11.37 -9.70
C GLN A 139 -1.32 10.27 -10.19
N SER A 140 -2.09 10.53 -11.25
CA SER A 140 -2.86 9.50 -11.94
C SER A 140 -1.90 8.53 -12.66
N PRO A 141 -2.32 7.28 -12.89
CA PRO A 141 -1.55 6.32 -13.69
C PRO A 141 -1.13 6.86 -15.05
N GLU A 142 -2.00 7.64 -15.68
CA GLU A 142 -1.76 8.28 -16.98
C GLU A 142 -0.68 9.37 -16.85
N GLU A 143 -0.68 10.16 -15.78
CA GLU A 143 0.38 11.15 -15.51
C GLU A 143 1.75 10.48 -15.24
N VAL A 144 1.77 9.30 -14.59
CA VAL A 144 2.99 8.53 -14.35
C VAL A 144 3.56 7.96 -15.67
N THR A 145 2.71 7.63 -16.64
CA THR A 145 3.15 7.16 -17.97
C THR A 145 3.52 8.28 -18.92
N ASP A 146 2.77 9.40 -18.94
CA ASP A 146 2.90 10.48 -19.92
C ASP A 146 3.97 11.51 -19.54
N GLY A 147 4.30 11.64 -18.26
CA GLY A 147 5.23 12.66 -17.74
C GLY A 147 6.66 12.59 -18.29
N GLY A 148 6.98 11.64 -19.18
CA GLY A 148 8.28 11.49 -19.85
C GLY A 148 9.46 11.13 -18.93
N GLY A 149 9.26 11.28 -17.62
CA GLY A 149 10.25 11.06 -16.59
C GLY A 149 10.42 9.59 -16.30
N ALA A 150 11.66 9.14 -16.33
CA ALA A 150 12.04 7.83 -15.82
C ALA A 150 11.81 7.66 -14.29
N VAL A 151 11.23 8.66 -13.61
CA VAL A 151 10.80 8.63 -12.20
C VAL A 151 9.36 9.12 -12.08
N GLY A 152 8.49 8.29 -11.51
CA GLY A 152 7.17 8.70 -11.02
C GLY A 152 7.04 8.34 -9.55
N VAL A 153 6.46 9.24 -8.74
CA VAL A 153 6.24 8.97 -7.32
C VAL A 153 4.77 9.23 -7.02
N THR A 154 4.04 8.18 -6.68
CA THR A 154 2.62 8.28 -6.34
C THR A 154 2.35 7.76 -4.94
N ALA A 155 1.38 8.38 -4.27
CA ALA A 155 0.85 7.94 -3.00
C ALA A 155 -0.14 6.78 -3.19
N GLY A 156 0.17 5.63 -2.62
CA GLY A 156 -0.75 4.48 -2.57
C GLY A 156 -0.85 3.66 -3.87
N CYS A 157 -1.52 2.50 -3.78
CA CYS A 157 -1.65 1.54 -4.86
C CYS A 157 -2.66 1.98 -5.95
N GLY A 158 -2.44 3.09 -6.66
CA GLY A 158 -3.21 3.41 -7.89
C GLY A 158 -4.74 3.41 -7.75
N VAL A 159 -5.28 3.71 -6.57
CA VAL A 159 -6.73 3.72 -6.29
C VAL A 159 -7.22 5.18 -6.28
N PRO A 160 -8.46 5.47 -6.68
CA PRO A 160 -9.08 6.77 -6.41
C PRO A 160 -8.94 7.13 -4.92
N MET A 161 -8.95 8.43 -4.59
CA MET A 161 -9.00 8.91 -3.20
C MET A 161 -10.03 8.09 -2.40
N GLY A 162 -9.58 7.36 -1.36
CA GLY A 162 -10.43 6.47 -0.57
C GLY A 162 -9.86 5.09 -0.26
N CYS A 163 -8.68 4.71 -0.77
CA CYS A 163 -8.05 3.43 -0.40
C CYS A 163 -7.69 3.39 1.10
N PRO A 164 -8.31 2.52 1.90
CA PRO A 164 -8.04 2.44 3.34
C PRO A 164 -6.66 1.85 3.68
N TRP A 165 -5.95 1.30 2.68
CA TRP A 165 -4.62 0.68 2.83
C TRP A 165 -3.45 1.66 2.65
N GLY A 166 -3.73 2.89 2.20
CA GLY A 166 -2.77 3.99 2.26
C GLY A 166 -2.68 4.58 3.68
N PRO A 167 -1.66 5.39 3.98
CA PRO A 167 -1.62 6.13 5.23
C PRO A 167 -2.86 7.04 5.31
N LYS A 168 -3.77 6.75 6.25
CA LYS A 168 -4.85 7.68 6.60
C LYS A 168 -4.19 8.91 7.22
N GLY A 169 -4.16 10.00 6.46
CA GLY A 169 -3.99 11.33 7.06
C GLY A 169 -5.15 11.55 8.01
N MET A 170 -4.86 11.99 9.23
CA MET A 170 -5.83 12.69 10.05
C MET A 170 -6.31 13.88 9.23
N ASP A 171 -7.52 13.80 8.70
CA ASP A 171 -8.23 14.95 8.18
C ASP A 171 -8.44 15.91 9.35
N GLY A 172 -7.72 17.03 9.30
CA GLY A 172 -7.77 18.10 10.30
C GLY A 172 -9.09 18.87 10.26
N THR A 173 -10.21 18.19 10.52
CA THR A 173 -11.48 18.81 10.90
C THR A 173 -11.80 18.42 12.33
N GLY A 174 -11.14 19.11 13.26
CA GLY A 174 -11.76 19.47 14.54
C GLY A 174 -12.57 20.75 14.37
#